data_AF-A0A936A0V4-F1
#
_entry.id   AF-A0A936A0V4-F1
#
_cell.length_a   1.000
_cell.length_b   1.000
_cell.length_c   1.000
_cell.angle_alpha   90.00
_cell.angle_beta   90.00
_cell.angle_gamma   90.00
#
_symmetry.space_group_name_H-M   'P 1'
#
loop_
_entity.id
_entity.type
_entity.pdbx_description
1 polymer ?
#
loop_
_entity_poly.entity_id
_entity_poly.type
_entity_poly.pdbx_seq_one_letter_code
_entity_poly.pdbx_strand_id
1 'polypeptide(L)'
;MAKKFLYVCFGILILAAAAHLGADNVRAQAGGDFVGIASGSTANEVYTITLSGDCYRSDNAGYTWMYRGNVLAGSVDAKSSSLGDVKSKFR
;
A
#
# COMPACT_ATOMS: atom_id res chain seq x y z
N MET A 1 -23.60 18.65 -19.73
CA MET A 1 -22.62 19.43 -18.94
C MET A 1 -22.71 19.11 -17.45
N ALA A 2 -23.90 19.02 -16.83
CA ALA A 2 -24.09 18.77 -15.39
C ALA A 2 -23.45 17.47 -14.84
N LYS A 3 -23.46 16.37 -15.59
CA LYS A 3 -22.90 15.08 -15.11
C LYS A 3 -21.40 15.16 -14.80
N LYS A 4 -20.63 15.86 -15.65
CA LYS A 4 -19.19 16.03 -15.46
C LYS A 4 -18.87 16.86 -14.21
N PHE A 5 -19.67 17.90 -13.98
CA PHE A 5 -19.56 18.74 -12.78
C PHE A 5 -19.85 17.94 -11.50
N LEU A 6 -20.90 17.11 -11.52
CA LEU A 6 -21.22 16.22 -10.39
C LEU A 6 -20.09 15.22 -10.08
N TYR A 7 -19.46 14.62 -11.09
CA TYR A 7 -18.35 13.71 -10.86
C TYR A 7 -17.13 14.40 -10.23
N VAL A 8 -16.84 15.64 -10.62
CA VAL A 8 -15.74 16.43 -10.03
C VAL A 8 -16.04 16.76 -8.57
N CYS A 9 -17.24 17.27 -8.26
CA CYS A 9 -17.63 17.56 -6.88
C CYS A 9 -17.64 16.31 -5.99
N PHE A 10 -18.14 15.19 -6.51
CA PHE A 10 -18.18 13.94 -5.77
C PHE A 10 -16.78 13.36 -5.52
N GLY A 11 -15.87 13.48 -6.49
CA GLY A 11 -14.46 13.10 -6.31
C GLY A 11 -13.75 13.93 -5.24
N ILE A 12 -13.96 15.25 -5.23
CA ILE A 12 -13.40 16.15 -4.20
C ILE A 12 -14.00 15.84 -2.82
N LEU A 13 -15.30 15.58 -2.74
CA LEU A 13 -15.98 15.20 -1.49
C LEU A 13 -15.40 13.91 -0.90
N ILE A 14 -15.22 12.88 -1.73
CA ILE A 14 -14.64 11.60 -1.30
C ILE A 14 -13.20 11.80 -0.82
N LEU A 15 -12.41 12.60 -1.54
CA LEU A 15 -11.03 12.89 -1.16
C LEU A 15 -10.96 13.61 0.20
N ALA A 16 -11.81 14.61 0.42
CA ALA A 16 -11.90 15.32 1.69
C ALA A 16 -12.37 14.42 2.85
N ALA A 17 -13.34 13.54 2.59
CA ALA A 17 -13.79 12.55 3.57
C ALA A 17 -12.68 11.56 3.94
N ALA A 18 -11.90 11.10 2.97
CA ALA A 18 -10.75 10.23 3.22
C ALA A 18 -9.69 10.94 4.09
N ALA A 19 -9.37 12.20 3.79
CA ALA A 19 -8.45 12.99 4.60
C ALA A 19 -8.98 13.21 6.03
N HIS A 20 -10.27 13.50 6.20
CA HIS A 20 -10.88 13.68 7.52
C HIS A 20 -10.90 12.38 8.35
N LEU A 21 -10.94 11.22 7.69
CA LEU A 21 -10.85 9.91 8.34
C LEU A 21 -9.41 9.47 8.63
N GLY A 22 -8.41 10.34 8.40
CA GLY A 22 -7.00 10.06 8.70
C GLY A 22 -6.26 9.30 7.61
N ALA A 23 -6.74 9.33 6.36
CA ALA A 23 -5.98 8.82 5.23
C ALA A 23 -4.89 9.84 4.84
N ASP A 24 -3.71 9.75 5.47
CA ASP A 24 -2.58 10.63 5.17
C ASP A 24 -1.90 10.28 3.84
N ASN A 25 -2.00 9.01 3.41
CA ASN A 25 -1.46 8.54 2.15
C ASN A 25 -2.31 7.38 1.60
N VAL A 26 -2.85 7.52 0.39
CA VAL A 26 -3.35 6.36 -0.38
C VAL A 26 -2.15 5.66 -0.99
N ARG A 27 -1.46 4.85 -0.19
CA ARG A 27 -0.48 3.89 -0.72
C ARG A 27 -1.25 2.65 -1.11
N ALA A 28 -1.30 2.33 -2.41
CA ALA A 28 -1.94 1.13 -2.95
C ALA A 28 -1.36 -0.19 -2.40
N GLN A 29 -0.31 -0.13 -1.59
CA GLN A 29 0.18 -1.22 -0.77
C GLN A 29 0.75 -0.59 0.49
N ALA A 30 0.10 -0.81 1.64
CA ALA A 30 0.81 -0.71 2.89
C ALA A 30 1.89 -1.81 2.84
N GLY A 31 3.15 -1.42 2.60
CA GLY A 31 4.26 -2.35 2.68
C GLY A 31 4.20 -3.01 4.05
N GLY A 32 3.91 -4.31 4.08
CA GLY A 32 3.88 -5.08 5.32
C GLY A 32 5.29 -5.15 5.93
N ASP A 33 5.37 -5.60 7.18
CA ASP A 33 6.66 -5.82 7.83
C ASP A 33 7.48 -6.82 7.01
N PHE A 34 8.68 -6.41 6.61
CA PHE A 34 9.62 -7.28 5.91
C PHE A 34 10.10 -8.37 6.86
N VAL A 35 9.95 -9.63 6.44
CA VAL A 35 10.34 -10.81 7.24
C VAL A 35 11.56 -11.52 6.66
N GLY A 36 12.02 -11.12 5.47
CA GLY A 36 13.23 -11.65 4.86
C GLY A 36 13.76 -10.77 3.73
N ILE A 37 15.08 -10.84 3.52
CA ILE A 37 15.79 -10.10 2.47
C ILE A 37 16.80 -11.04 1.77
N ALA A 38 16.94 -10.91 0.46
CA ALA A 38 17.90 -11.67 -0.33
C ALA A 38 18.55 -10.78 -1.40
N SER A 39 19.85 -10.97 -1.65
CA SER A 39 20.54 -10.36 -2.77
C SER A 39 20.31 -11.16 -4.05
N GLY A 40 20.13 -10.46 -5.16
CA GLY A 40 20.03 -11.05 -6.50
C GLY A 40 21.40 -11.30 -7.13
N SER A 41 21.43 -11.19 -8.46
CA SER A 41 22.62 -11.43 -9.28
C SER A 41 23.67 -10.31 -9.22
N THR A 42 23.26 -9.12 -8.75
CA THR A 42 24.13 -7.95 -8.59
C THR A 42 23.99 -7.36 -7.20
N ALA A 43 24.97 -6.58 -6.76
CA ALA A 43 24.91 -5.87 -5.48
C ALA A 43 23.74 -4.87 -5.37
N ASN A 44 23.18 -4.45 -6.50
CA ASN A 44 22.07 -3.51 -6.55
C ASN A 44 20.70 -4.21 -6.58
N GLU A 45 20.67 -5.50 -6.90
CA GLU A 45 19.44 -6.26 -7.00
C GLU A 45 19.12 -6.89 -5.64
N VAL A 46 17.98 -6.52 -5.06
CA VAL A 46 17.57 -6.99 -3.74
C VAL A 46 16.10 -7.40 -3.78
N TYR A 47 15.76 -8.50 -3.12
CA TYR A 47 14.41 -9.01 -2.99
C TYR A 47 14.01 -9.05 -1.52
N THR A 48 12.73 -8.82 -1.24
CA THR A 48 12.17 -8.96 0.11
C THR A 48 10.78 -9.59 0.05
N ILE A 49 10.37 -10.17 1.16
CA ILE A 49 9.04 -10.70 1.39
C ILE A 49 8.46 -10.12 2.67
N THR A 50 7.18 -9.77 2.67
CA THR A 50 6.45 -9.31 3.85
C THR A 50 5.82 -10.47 4.60
N LEU A 51 5.36 -10.23 5.83
CA LEU A 51 4.57 -11.21 6.59
C LEU A 51 3.28 -11.65 5.85
N SER A 52 2.70 -10.78 5.02
CA SER A 52 1.56 -11.08 4.16
C SER A 52 1.90 -11.91 2.92
N GLY A 53 3.18 -12.22 2.69
CA GLY A 53 3.64 -12.97 1.53
C GLY A 53 3.87 -12.13 0.27
N ASP A 54 3.79 -10.79 0.37
CA ASP A 54 4.07 -9.90 -0.76
C ASP A 54 5.56 -9.84 -1.03
N CYS A 55 5.94 -10.04 -2.29
CA CYS A 55 7.31 -9.94 -2.77
C CYS A 55 7.56 -8.59 -3.42
N TYR A 56 8.67 -7.97 -3.04
CA TYR A 56 9.17 -6.74 -3.66
C TYR A 56 10.60 -6.93 -4.15
N ARG A 57 10.96 -6.19 -5.19
CA ARG A 57 12.30 -6.12 -5.78
C ARG A 57 12.80 -4.69 -5.78
N SER A 58 14.07 -4.50 -5.47
CA SER A 58 14.82 -3.27 -5.68
C SER A 58 15.93 -3.52 -6.69
N ASP A 59 16.14 -2.57 -7.61
CA ASP A 59 17.25 -2.57 -8.58
C ASP A 59 18.30 -1.50 -8.26
N ASN A 60 18.19 -0.88 -7.09
CA ASN A 60 19.08 0.17 -6.63
C ASN A 60 19.39 0.00 -5.15
N ALA A 61 19.81 -1.19 -4.74
CA ALA A 61 20.31 -1.49 -3.39
C ALA A 61 19.33 -1.14 -2.24
N GLY A 62 18.03 -1.27 -2.48
CA GLY A 62 16.98 -1.06 -1.46
C GLY A 62 16.48 0.37 -1.34
N TYR A 63 16.93 1.31 -2.19
CA TYR A 63 16.45 2.69 -2.16
C TYR A 63 15.01 2.82 -2.68
N THR A 64 14.63 2.02 -3.67
CA THR A 64 13.26 1.94 -4.20
C THR A 64 12.82 0.50 -4.38
N TRP A 65 11.52 0.25 -4.20
CA TRP A 65 10.94 -1.10 -4.20
C TRP A 65 9.75 -1.19 -5.16
N MET A 66 9.72 -2.28 -5.93
CA MET A 66 8.68 -2.60 -6.89
C MET A 66 8.01 -3.91 -6.50
N TYR A 67 6.68 -3.93 -6.46
CA TYR A 67 5.92 -5.16 -6.21
C TYR A 67 6.09 -6.17 -7.35
N ARG A 68 6.22 -7.46 -7.00
CA ARG A 68 6.43 -8.56 -7.97
C ARG A 68 5.34 -9.62 -7.93
N GLY A 69 4.61 -9.73 -6.83
CA GLY A 69 3.57 -10.74 -6.64
C GLY A 69 3.44 -11.16 -5.18
N ASN A 70 2.55 -12.10 -4.92
CA ASN A 70 2.35 -12.67 -3.59
C ASN A 70 2.53 -14.20 -3.66
N VAL A 71 3.32 -14.76 -2.74
CA VAL A 71 3.65 -16.20 -2.74
C VAL A 71 2.49 -17.09 -2.33
N LEU A 72 1.48 -16.54 -1.66
CA LEU A 72 0.32 -17.29 -1.15
C LEU A 72 -0.79 -17.45 -2.19
N ALA A 73 -0.53 -17.09 -3.45
CA ALA A 73 -1.42 -17.30 -4.61
C ALA A 73 -2.86 -16.76 -4.46
N GLY A 74 -3.05 -15.73 -3.62
CA GLY A 74 -4.30 -15.01 -3.47
C GLY A 74 -4.04 -13.52 -3.27
N SER A 75 -5.02 -12.68 -3.61
CA SER A 75 -5.02 -11.27 -3.21
C SER A 75 -5.04 -11.26 -1.68
N VAL A 76 -3.88 -11.11 -1.05
CA VAL A 76 -3.84 -10.91 0.39
C VAL A 76 -4.25 -9.46 0.56
N ASP A 77 -5.54 -9.26 0.82
CA ASP A 77 -6.10 -7.95 1.09
C ASP A 77 -5.18 -7.25 2.08
N ALA A 78 -4.61 -6.11 1.67
CA ALA A 78 -3.90 -5.23 2.58
C ALA A 78 -4.83 -5.05 3.78
N LYS A 79 -4.47 -5.60 4.95
CA LYS A 79 -5.36 -5.73 6.11
C LYS A 79 -6.17 -4.45 6.23
N SER A 80 -7.44 -4.49 5.83
CA SER A 80 -8.27 -3.30 5.89
C SER A 80 -8.46 -3.05 7.38
N SER A 81 -7.77 -2.05 7.92
CA SER A 81 -8.06 -1.61 9.28
C SER A 81 -9.50 -1.13 9.29
N SER A 82 -10.33 -1.74 10.14
CA SER A 82 -11.70 -1.30 10.29
C SER A 82 -11.70 0.14 10.84
N LEU A 83 -12.79 0.87 10.63
CA LEU A 83 -12.94 2.20 11.23
C LEU A 83 -12.81 2.14 12.77
N GLY A 84 -13.13 1.00 13.38
CA GLY A 84 -12.90 0.74 14.81
C GLY A 84 -11.41 0.69 15.17
N ASP A 85 -10.58 0.06 14.34
CA ASP A 85 -9.12 -0.05 14.54
C ASP A 85 -8.41 1.30 14.36
N VAL A 86 -8.95 2.19 13.52
CA VAL A 86 -8.43 3.56 13.38
C VAL A 86 -8.80 4.37 14.62
N LYS A 87 -10.06 4.33 15.05
CA LYS A 87 -10.53 5.08 16.23
C LYS A 87 -9.85 4.69 17.53
N SER A 88 -9.46 3.42 17.69
CA SER A 88 -8.75 2.97 18.89
C SER A 88 -7.31 3.49 19.00
N LYS A 89 -6.67 3.85 17.87
CA LYS A 89 -5.30 4.40 17.84
C LYS A 89 -5.21 5.87 18.26
N PHE A 90 -6.30 6.63 18.15
CA PHE A 90 -6.35 8.07 18.42
C PHE A 90 -7.15 8.42 19.68
N ARG A 91 -7.31 7.46 20.60
CA ARG A 91 -7.99 7.65 21.88
C ARG A 91 -7.01 7.91 23.02
#